data_AF-A0A920K4R9-F1
#
_entry.id   AF-A0A920K4R9-F1
#
_cell.length_a   1.000
_cell.length_b   1.000
_cell.length_c   1.000
_cell.angle_alpha   90.00
_cell.angle_beta   90.00
_cell.angle_gamma   90.00
#
_symmetry.space_group_name_H-M   'P 1'
#
loop_
_entity.id
_entity.type
_entity.pdbx_description
1 polymer ?
#
loop_
_entity_poly.entity_id
_entity_poly.type
_entity_poly.pdbx_seq_one_letter_code
_entity_poly.pdbx_strand_id
1 'polypeptide(L)'
;MEMYDLSVPIFKKKLSILFEILQRTSYQISNCSLSSEEILNAQLTSDMWNFTRQVQMTTDFIKNGVARLAGIKFETFEDNERSLAELQTRLIKTISCLNENQT
;
A
#
# COMPACT_ATOMS: atom_id res chain seq x y z
N MET A 1 19.00 -13.25 14.17
CA MET A 1 18.02 -12.87 13.14
C MET A 1 16.67 -12.97 13.79
N GLU A 2 16.11 -11.82 14.12
CA GLU A 2 14.83 -11.73 14.83
C GLU A 2 13.67 -11.63 13.84
N MET A 3 12.44 -11.77 14.33
CA MET A 3 11.24 -11.65 13.50
C MET A 3 11.17 -10.30 12.77
N TYR A 4 11.67 -9.24 13.41
CA TYR A 4 11.79 -7.91 12.81
C TYR A 4 12.67 -7.93 11.54
N ASP A 5 13.88 -8.49 11.62
CA ASP A 5 14.84 -8.55 10.52
C ASP A 5 14.28 -9.25 9.27
N LEU A 6 13.44 -10.26 9.51
CA LEU A 6 12.81 -11.08 8.48
C LEU A 6 11.57 -10.46 7.83
N SER A 7 11.03 -9.38 8.40
CA SER A 7 9.71 -8.86 7.99
C SER A 7 9.74 -7.38 7.64
N VAL A 8 9.93 -6.50 8.64
CA VAL A 8 9.75 -5.05 8.49
C VAL A 8 10.63 -4.44 7.39
N PRO A 9 11.94 -4.74 7.29
CA PRO A 9 12.78 -4.20 6.21
C PRO A 9 12.30 -4.63 4.82
N ILE A 10 11.81 -5.88 4.69
CA ILE A 10 11.31 -6.42 3.42
C ILE A 10 9.99 -5.73 3.05
N PHE A 11 9.05 -5.61 3.99
CA PHE A 11 7.79 -4.91 3.75
C PHE A 11 8.00 -3.46 3.35
N LYS A 12 8.89 -2.72 4.04
CA LYS A 12 9.25 -1.36 3.67
C LYS A 12 9.76 -1.28 2.23
N LYS A 13 10.71 -2.15 1.86
CA LYS A 13 11.24 -2.20 0.49
C LYS A 13 10.14 -2.48 -0.55
N LYS A 14 9.23 -3.42 -0.27
CA LYS A 14 8.13 -3.76 -1.18
C LYS A 14 7.12 -2.61 -1.32
N LEU A 15 6.79 -1.93 -0.23
CA LEU A 15 5.91 -0.75 -0.26
C LEU A 15 6.55 0.42 -1.03
N SER A 16 7.85 0.64 -0.89
CA SER A 16 8.57 1.65 -1.69
C SER A 16 8.56 1.33 -3.19
N ILE A 17 8.73 0.06 -3.57
CA ILE A 17 8.62 -0.35 -4.98
C ILE A 17 7.20 -0.10 -5.50
N LEU A 18 6.17 -0.44 -4.71
CA LEU A 18 4.78 -0.18 -5.10
C LEU A 18 4.50 1.33 -5.26
N PHE A 19 5.06 2.17 -4.39
CA PHE A 19 4.96 3.62 -4.51
C PHE A 19 5.56 4.13 -5.83
N GLU A 20 6.75 3.64 -6.20
CA GLU A 20 7.38 3.99 -7.47
C GLU A 20 6.57 3.50 -8.68
N ILE A 21 5.97 2.31 -8.60
CA ILE A 21 5.05 1.81 -9.63
C ILE A 21 3.87 2.78 -9.80
N LEU A 22 3.20 3.18 -8.72
CA LEU A 22 2.11 4.15 -8.78
C LEU A 22 2.54 5.49 -9.37
N GLN A 23 3.75 5.95 -9.05
CA GLN A 23 4.29 7.21 -9.59
C GLN A 23 4.47 7.12 -11.11
N ARG A 24 5.02 5.99 -11.59
CA ARG A 24 5.18 5.73 -13.03
C ARG A 24 3.83 5.60 -13.72
N THR A 25 2.84 4.98 -13.08
CA THR A 25 1.47 4.89 -13.61
C THR A 25 0.84 6.27 -13.78
N SER A 26 0.98 7.15 -12.78
CA SER A 26 0.51 8.55 -12.89
C SER A 26 1.16 9.29 -14.05
N TYR A 27 2.47 9.09 -14.27
CA TYR A 27 3.16 9.64 -15.44
C TYR A 27 2.64 9.06 -16.76
N GLN A 28 2.39 7.75 -16.83
CA GLN A 28 1.85 7.12 -18.05
C GLN A 28 0.43 7.57 -18.37
N ILE A 29 -0.44 7.74 -17.36
CA ILE A 29 -1.79 8.31 -17.53
C ILE A 29 -1.72 9.69 -18.20
N SER A 30 -0.74 10.53 -17.84
CA SER A 30 -0.59 11.84 -18.46
C SER A 30 -0.14 11.79 -19.94
N ASN A 31 0.42 10.67 -20.39
CA ASN A 31 0.98 10.50 -21.73
C ASN A 31 0.17 9.54 -22.62
N CYS A 32 -0.88 8.92 -22.11
CA CYS A 32 -1.71 7.93 -22.81
C CYS A 32 -3.20 8.23 -22.61
N SER A 33 -4.07 7.65 -23.43
CA SER A 33 -5.53 7.79 -23.33
C SER A 33 -6.15 6.98 -22.18
N LEU A 34 -5.42 6.76 -21.09
CA LEU A 34 -5.91 6.03 -19.92
C LEU A 34 -6.35 7.03 -18.85
N SER A 35 -7.49 6.78 -18.22
CA SER A 35 -7.96 7.56 -17.08
C SER A 35 -7.49 6.97 -15.76
N SER A 36 -7.34 7.82 -14.74
CA SER A 36 -7.04 7.33 -13.38
C SER A 36 -8.13 6.41 -12.85
N GLU A 37 -9.39 6.63 -13.23
CA GLU A 37 -10.52 5.83 -12.79
C GLU A 37 -10.49 4.41 -13.35
N GLU A 38 -10.10 4.24 -14.62
CA GLU A 38 -9.90 2.92 -15.22
C GLU A 38 -8.85 2.11 -14.48
N ILE A 39 -7.75 2.73 -14.05
CA ILE A 39 -6.70 2.04 -13.28
C ILE A 39 -7.18 1.66 -11.88
N LEU A 40 -7.87 2.57 -11.18
CA LEU A 40 -8.37 2.31 -9.83
C LEU A 40 -9.39 1.15 -9.82
N ASN A 41 -10.24 1.10 -10.83
CA ASN A 41 -11.26 0.06 -11.00
C ASN A 41 -10.76 -1.20 -11.72
N ALA A 42 -9.50 -1.21 -12.20
CA ALA A 42 -8.95 -2.33 -12.93
C ALA A 42 -8.94 -3.61 -12.08
N GLN A 43 -9.28 -4.73 -12.73
CA GLN A 43 -9.29 -6.08 -12.17
C GLN A 43 -8.61 -7.03 -13.15
N LEU A 44 -7.95 -8.08 -12.63
CA LEU A 44 -7.34 -9.11 -13.47
C LEU A 44 -8.37 -10.13 -13.98
N THR A 45 -9.42 -10.39 -13.20
CA THR A 45 -10.54 -11.28 -13.51
C THR A 45 -11.77 -10.78 -12.74
N SER A 46 -12.96 -11.12 -13.23
CA SER A 46 -14.26 -10.63 -12.73
C SER A 46 -14.58 -11.01 -11.28
N ASP A 47 -13.88 -11.98 -10.71
CA ASP A 47 -14.04 -12.44 -9.33
C ASP A 47 -13.01 -11.85 -8.35
N MET A 48 -12.05 -11.05 -8.85
CA MET A 48 -11.03 -10.41 -8.03
C MET A 48 -11.41 -8.99 -7.61
N TRP A 49 -10.89 -8.56 -6.46
CA TRP A 49 -10.98 -7.17 -6.06
C TRP A 49 -10.25 -6.25 -7.03
N ASN A 50 -10.76 -5.03 -7.18
CA ASN A 50 -10.13 -3.98 -7.97
C ASN A 50 -8.78 -3.54 -7.39
N PHE A 51 -8.00 -2.85 -8.21
CA PHE A 51 -6.67 -2.40 -7.86
C PHE A 51 -6.63 -1.57 -6.57
N THR A 52 -7.57 -0.63 -6.38
CA THR A 52 -7.69 0.15 -5.13
C THR A 52 -7.78 -0.77 -3.91
N ARG A 53 -8.67 -1.75 -3.95
CA ARG A 53 -8.87 -2.67 -2.83
C ARG A 53 -7.66 -3.59 -2.59
N GLN A 54 -6.96 -4.00 -3.65
CA GLN A 54 -5.71 -4.76 -3.52
C GLN A 54 -4.63 -3.96 -2.75
N VAL A 55 -4.50 -2.66 -3.04
CA VAL A 55 -3.56 -1.78 -2.32
C VAL A 55 -3.97 -1.61 -0.86
N GLN A 56 -5.25 -1.33 -0.60
CA GLN A 56 -5.79 -1.22 0.76
C GLN A 56 -5.49 -2.48 1.58
N MET A 57 -5.84 -3.65 1.05
CA MET A 57 -5.62 -4.92 1.74
C MET A 57 -4.13 -5.21 1.96
N THR A 58 -3.27 -4.91 0.97
CA THR A 58 -1.81 -5.07 1.12
C THR A 58 -1.29 -4.27 2.31
N THR A 59 -1.67 -2.99 2.41
CA THR A 59 -1.24 -2.14 3.52
C THR A 59 -1.81 -2.60 4.86
N ASP A 60 -3.06 -3.04 4.90
CA ASP A 60 -3.71 -3.51 6.13
C ASP A 60 -3.11 -4.82 6.63
N PHE A 61 -2.80 -5.76 5.73
CA PHE A 61 -2.14 -7.01 6.09
C PHE A 61 -0.77 -6.74 6.72
N ILE A 62 0.02 -5.85 6.12
CA ILE A 62 1.34 -5.50 6.65
C ILE A 62 1.19 -4.80 8.00
N LYS A 63 0.38 -3.73 8.07
CA LYS A 63 0.16 -2.93 9.27
C LYS A 63 -0.34 -3.80 10.43
N ASN A 64 -1.43 -4.53 10.21
CA ASN A 64 -2.06 -5.34 11.26
C ASN A 64 -1.21 -6.55 11.64
N GLY A 65 -0.49 -7.14 10.68
CA GLY A 65 0.46 -8.22 10.94
C GLY A 65 1.60 -7.79 11.86
N VAL A 66 2.24 -6.65 11.54
CA VAL A 66 3.31 -6.08 12.36
C VAL A 66 2.78 -5.64 13.72
N ALA A 67 1.63 -4.97 13.78
CA ALA A 67 0.99 -4.56 15.04
C ALA A 67 0.77 -5.75 15.98
N ARG A 68 0.25 -6.87 15.44
CA ARG A 68 -0.01 -8.08 16.20
C ARG A 68 1.27 -8.72 16.74
N LEU A 69 2.35 -8.73 15.96
CA LEU A 69 3.64 -9.27 16.39
C LEU A 69 4.32 -8.40 17.43
N ALA A 70 4.18 -7.08 17.33
CA ALA A 70 4.72 -6.13 18.29
C ALA A 70 3.82 -5.92 19.53
N GLY A 71 2.63 -6.54 19.58
CA GLY A 71 1.70 -6.39 20.71
C GLY A 71 1.09 -4.99 20.85
N ILE A 72 1.09 -4.21 19.76
CA ILE A 72 0.60 -2.82 19.72
C ILE A 72 -0.64 -2.70 18.84
N LYS A 73 -1.27 -1.54 18.86
CA LYS A 73 -2.41 -1.21 18.00
C LYS A 73 -2.07 -0.01 17.13
N PHE A 74 -2.05 -0.22 15.81
CA PHE A 74 -1.97 0.88 14.86
C PHE A 74 -3.32 1.53 14.63
N GLU A 75 -3.29 2.78 14.20
CA GLU A 75 -4.48 3.50 13.75
C GLU A 75 -5.18 2.75 12.61
N THR A 76 -6.49 2.93 12.51
CA THR A 76 -7.28 2.34 11.41
C THR A 76 -7.22 3.30 10.22
N PHE A 77 -7.01 2.76 9.03
CA PHE A 77 -7.07 3.55 7.81
C PHE A 77 -8.47 3.44 7.23
N GLU A 78 -9.06 4.58 6.86
CA GLU A 78 -10.33 4.57 6.14
C GLU A 78 -10.09 4.18 4.69
N ASP A 79 -10.93 3.31 4.14
CA ASP A 79 -10.83 2.81 2.77
C ASP A 79 -11.55 3.73 1.78
N ASN A 80 -11.20 5.02 1.80
CA ASN A 80 -11.88 6.09 1.07
C ASN A 80 -11.08 6.66 -0.12
N GLU A 81 -9.99 6.01 -0.53
CA GLU A 81 -9.13 6.49 -1.61
C GLU A 81 -9.84 6.45 -2.98
N ARG A 82 -9.72 7.56 -3.71
CA ARG A 82 -10.32 7.80 -5.04
C ARG A 82 -9.31 8.25 -6.09
N SER A 83 -8.03 8.27 -5.74
CA SER A 83 -6.94 8.70 -6.62
C SER A 83 -5.66 7.89 -6.38
N LEU A 84 -4.79 7.82 -7.39
CA LEU A 84 -3.46 7.22 -7.23
C LEU A 84 -2.61 7.97 -6.19
N ALA A 85 -2.80 9.28 -6.05
CA ALA A 85 -2.11 10.09 -5.05
C ALA A 85 -2.53 9.72 -3.62
N GLU A 86 -3.82 9.47 -3.37
CA GLU A 86 -4.29 9.01 -2.06
C GLU A 86 -3.77 7.61 -1.74
N LEU A 87 -3.71 6.70 -2.73
CA LEU A 87 -3.08 5.39 -2.56
C LEU A 87 -1.59 5.52 -2.21
N GLN A 88 -0.87 6.43 -2.86
CA GLN A 88 0.52 6.75 -2.52
C GLN A 88 0.66 7.28 -1.09
N THR A 89 -0.23 8.18 -0.66
CA THR A 89 -0.27 8.66 0.72
C THR A 89 -0.52 7.51 1.71
N ARG A 90 -1.40 6.55 1.38
CA ARG A 90 -1.61 5.35 2.21
C ARG A 90 -0.34 4.51 2.35
N LEU A 91 0.43 4.34 1.27
CA LEU A 91 1.71 3.62 1.32
C LEU A 91 2.74 4.33 2.21
N ILE A 92 2.87 5.65 2.08
CA ILE A 92 3.75 6.47 2.94
C ILE A 92 3.33 6.33 4.40
N LYS A 93 2.04 6.48 4.68
CA LYS A 93 1.48 6.33 6.03
C LYS A 93 1.80 4.96 6.63
N THR A 94 1.66 3.89 5.84
CA THR A 94 2.03 2.53 6.25
C THR A 94 3.51 2.42 6.58
N ILE A 95 4.40 2.95 5.74
CA ILE A 95 5.85 2.94 5.99
C ILE A 95 6.20 3.71 7.26
N SER A 96 5.53 4.84 7.54
CA SER A 96 5.72 5.60 8.77
C SER A 96 5.34 4.80 10.01
N CYS A 97 4.18 4.10 10.01
CA CYS A 97 3.82 3.20 11.12
C CYS A 97 4.88 2.13 11.38
N LEU A 98 5.53 1.61 10.33
CA LEU A 98 6.61 0.63 10.47
C LEU A 98 7.92 1.23 11.00
N ASN A 99 8.14 2.54 10.85
CA ASN A 99 9.35 3.22 11.34
C ASN A 99 9.27 3.63 12.80
N GLU A 100 8.09 3.98 13.30
CA GLU A 100 7.90 4.46 14.67
C GLU A 100 8.11 3.37 15.74
N ASN A 101 8.14 2.09 15.34
CA ASN A 101 8.10 0.94 16.25
C ASN A 101 9.38 0.09 16.19
N GLN A 102 10.54 0.75 16.12
CA GLN A 102 11.87 0.13 16.00
C GLN A 102 12.49 -0.31 17.35
N THR A 103 11.68 -0.50 18.40
CA THR A 103 12.17 -0.95 19.72
C THR A 103 12.26 -2.46 19.82
#